data_AF-A0AAE5WVD2-F1
#
_entry.id   AF-A0AAE5WVD2-F1
#
_cell.length_a   1.000
_cell.length_b   1.000
_cell.length_c   1.000
_cell.angle_alpha   90.00
_cell.angle_beta   90.00
_cell.angle_gamma   90.00
#
_symmetry.space_group_name_H-M   'P 1'
#
loop_
_entity.id
_entity.type
_entity.pdbx_description
1 polymer ?
#
loop_
_entity_poly.entity_id
_entity_poly.type
_entity_poly.pdbx_seq_one_letter_code
_entity_poly.pdbx_strand_id
1 'polypeptide(L)'
;MIRVTIFFAIAVCAGPAHADQVPFFAGPDAPDYTAKMIEHDTYNDKGGRQRLVQHHNGLTRVEEKSEENDVVYYGHFFKNLVLSASKEDGEIVRFAVSQVEPSQDHHRIREVRESNDVELVGGEKCRWRELVRRRNDDNPESLWFTCLTDDGIEIATKVLFSSREVMSETRLIELRREPVPDEAVRPPTQLFQASTWLKRLPSYDDYTPNVGDFEARLVGNRSQERLLRHYPWWLRQRDGKDGSIRVTVWNELEEQGLYYSASSGERRFEAVRSMRNPGSFLKSFHDAYGMMDMGKRDLILGEDCAWFDRTPNSADAGLRQCLTSDGIPLLDEHWSGWGVGETFKIVALTRRPVSMDEMQPPRDYLDPAAWGLVVK
;
A
#
# COMPACT_ATOMS: atom_id res chain seq x y z
N MET A 1 -33.60 -28.66 -9.27
CA MET A 1 -32.31 -28.72 -8.55
C MET A 1 -31.26 -28.10 -9.45
N ILE A 2 -31.05 -26.80 -9.32
CA ILE A 2 -30.06 -26.06 -10.11
C ILE A 2 -28.78 -26.03 -9.28
N ARG A 3 -27.74 -26.70 -9.77
CA ARG A 3 -26.39 -26.64 -9.21
C ARG A 3 -25.87 -25.21 -9.43
N VAL A 4 -25.83 -24.43 -8.37
CA VAL A 4 -25.13 -23.14 -8.37
C VAL A 4 -23.65 -23.46 -8.17
N THR A 5 -22.89 -23.41 -9.25
CA THR A 5 -21.44 -23.48 -9.22
C THR A 5 -20.93 -22.11 -8.75
N ILE A 6 -20.59 -22.00 -7.47
CA ILE A 6 -19.96 -20.81 -6.90
C ILE A 6 -18.51 -20.79 -7.38
N PHE A 7 -18.21 -19.95 -8.37
CA PHE A 7 -16.83 -19.61 -8.72
C PHE A 7 -16.31 -18.62 -7.67
N PHE A 8 -15.51 -19.11 -6.73
CA PHE A 8 -14.61 -18.27 -5.95
C PHE A 8 -13.52 -17.75 -6.90
N ALA A 9 -13.68 -16.54 -7.41
CA ALA A 9 -12.58 -15.80 -8.01
C ALA A 9 -11.64 -15.37 -6.89
N ILE A 10 -10.66 -16.21 -6.59
CA ILE A 10 -9.54 -15.87 -5.72
C ILE A 10 -8.71 -14.83 -6.47
N ALA A 11 -8.94 -13.56 -6.15
CA ALA A 11 -8.04 -12.49 -6.53
C ALA A 11 -6.71 -12.75 -5.82
N VAL A 12 -5.69 -13.17 -6.57
CA VAL A 12 -4.30 -13.21 -6.10
C VAL A 12 -3.83 -11.76 -6.00
N CYS A 13 -4.22 -11.11 -4.91
CA CYS A 13 -3.52 -9.95 -4.41
C CYS A 13 -2.20 -10.47 -3.83
N ALA A 14 -1.08 -10.21 -4.49
CA ALA A 14 0.18 -10.04 -3.77
C ALA A 14 -0.04 -8.96 -2.69
N GLY A 15 0.12 -9.19 -1.40
CA GLY A 15 0.15 -10.40 -0.59
C GLY A 15 -0.52 -10.06 0.77
N PRO A 16 -0.90 -11.04 1.61
CA PRO A 16 -1.25 -10.74 2.99
C PRO A 16 -0.08 -10.01 3.66
N ALA A 17 -0.37 -9.01 4.50
CA ALA A 17 0.64 -8.27 5.26
C ALA A 17 1.41 -9.26 6.15
N HIS A 18 2.61 -9.62 5.74
CA HIS A 18 3.43 -10.59 6.44
C HIS A 18 4.32 -9.88 7.47
N ALA A 19 4.49 -10.46 8.66
CA ALA A 19 5.58 -10.12 9.58
C ALA A 19 6.97 -10.53 9.07
N ASP A 20 7.11 -10.64 7.74
CA ASP A 20 8.32 -11.03 7.06
C ASP A 20 9.02 -9.85 6.39
N GLN A 21 8.42 -8.68 6.17
CA GLN A 21 9.02 -7.72 5.22
C GLN A 21 10.38 -7.21 5.72
N VAL A 22 10.45 -6.91 7.01
CA VAL A 22 11.68 -6.60 7.75
C VAL A 22 11.83 -7.55 8.94
N PRO A 23 13.07 -7.89 9.34
CA PRO A 23 13.30 -8.79 10.46
C PRO A 23 12.72 -8.28 11.78
N PHE A 24 12.27 -9.21 12.62
CA PHE A 24 11.93 -8.91 14.01
C PHE A 24 13.20 -8.64 14.84
N PHE A 25 13.16 -7.63 15.71
CA PHE A 25 14.22 -7.35 16.68
C PHE A 25 13.68 -7.29 18.09
N ALA A 26 14.24 -8.10 18.99
CA ALA A 26 13.86 -8.08 20.41
C ALA A 26 14.39 -6.84 21.15
N GLY A 27 15.41 -6.18 20.63
CA GLY A 27 16.02 -4.99 21.20
C GLY A 27 16.82 -4.20 20.15
N PRO A 28 17.16 -2.93 20.45
CA PRO A 28 17.81 -2.03 19.49
C PRO A 28 19.28 -2.38 19.20
N ASP A 29 19.87 -3.30 19.95
CA ASP A 29 21.31 -3.55 19.97
C ASP A 29 21.77 -4.65 18.99
N ALA A 30 20.93 -5.03 18.02
CA ALA A 30 21.33 -6.00 17.01
C ALA A 30 22.55 -5.47 16.22
N PRO A 31 23.60 -6.28 16.00
CA PRO A 31 24.79 -5.83 15.31
C PRO A 31 24.52 -5.63 13.81
N ASP A 32 25.48 -5.02 13.11
CA ASP A 32 25.49 -5.03 11.65
C ASP A 32 25.63 -6.47 11.14
N TYR A 33 24.82 -6.83 10.15
CA TYR A 33 24.92 -8.14 9.51
C TYR A 33 24.39 -8.16 8.08
N THR A 34 24.88 -9.16 7.34
CA THR A 34 24.28 -9.61 6.09
C THR A 34 23.86 -11.07 6.22
N ALA A 35 22.62 -11.39 5.90
CA ALA A 35 22.08 -12.75 5.94
C ALA A 35 21.48 -13.13 4.59
N LYS A 36 21.83 -14.32 4.10
CA LYS A 36 21.11 -14.99 3.00
C LYS A 36 20.17 -16.01 3.59
N MET A 37 18.93 -15.98 3.14
CA MET A 37 17.87 -16.85 3.61
C MET A 37 17.11 -17.42 2.42
N ILE A 38 16.44 -18.54 2.66
CA ILE A 38 15.47 -19.11 1.73
C ILE A 38 14.11 -19.13 2.40
N GLU A 39 13.11 -18.67 1.68
CA GLU A 39 11.72 -18.72 2.09
C GLU A 39 11.00 -19.84 1.33
N HIS A 40 10.20 -20.62 2.05
CA HIS A 40 9.30 -21.61 1.51
C HIS A 40 7.86 -21.23 1.87
N ASP A 41 6.97 -21.27 0.89
CA ASP A 41 5.53 -21.03 1.06
C ASP A 41 4.78 -22.22 0.43
N THR A 42 3.80 -22.76 1.15
CA THR A 42 2.96 -23.88 0.71
C THR A 42 2.28 -23.63 -0.64
N TYR A 43 2.00 -22.38 -0.99
CA TYR A 43 1.28 -22.01 -2.22
C TYR A 43 2.19 -21.67 -3.40
N ASN A 44 3.48 -21.39 -3.17
CA ASN A 44 4.42 -20.88 -4.19
C ASN A 44 5.70 -21.72 -4.34
N ASP A 45 5.61 -23.03 -4.09
CA ASP A 45 6.70 -24.00 -3.90
C ASP A 45 7.59 -24.33 -5.13
N LYS A 46 7.85 -23.38 -6.03
CA LYS A 46 8.83 -23.53 -7.13
C LYS A 46 10.27 -23.36 -6.63
N GLY A 47 10.67 -24.08 -5.59
CA GLY A 47 12.08 -24.14 -5.15
C GLY A 47 12.53 -23.07 -4.15
N GLY A 48 11.59 -22.36 -3.52
CA GLY A 48 11.86 -21.37 -2.49
C GLY A 48 12.39 -20.02 -3.03
N ARG A 49 12.05 -18.95 -2.33
CA ARG A 49 12.42 -17.57 -2.71
C ARG A 49 13.70 -17.16 -1.99
N GLN A 50 14.68 -16.65 -2.74
CA GLN A 50 15.91 -16.15 -2.14
C GLN A 50 15.67 -14.78 -1.52
N ARG A 51 16.19 -14.63 -0.30
CA ARG A 51 16.08 -13.42 0.50
C ARG A 51 17.45 -12.98 0.99
N LEU A 52 17.82 -11.73 0.73
CA LEU A 52 19.05 -11.11 1.22
C LEU A 52 18.70 -9.99 2.19
N VAL A 53 19.12 -10.12 3.44
CA VAL A 53 18.90 -9.16 4.51
C VAL A 53 20.20 -8.45 4.83
N GLN A 54 20.17 -7.12 4.90
CA GLN A 54 21.29 -6.28 5.33
C GLN A 54 20.80 -5.34 6.43
N HIS A 55 21.46 -5.33 7.58
CA HIS A 55 21.07 -4.51 8.72
C HIS A 55 22.21 -3.58 9.13
N HIS A 56 21.87 -2.32 9.40
CA HIS A 56 22.77 -1.32 9.94
C HIS A 56 22.01 -0.30 10.79
N ASN A 57 22.39 -0.13 12.06
CA ASN A 57 21.81 0.88 12.96
C ASN A 57 20.27 0.91 13.00
N GLY A 58 19.62 -0.26 13.06
CA GLY A 58 18.16 -0.40 13.10
C GLY A 58 17.47 -0.27 11.74
N LEU A 59 18.18 0.13 10.68
CA LEU A 59 17.69 0.15 9.31
C LEU A 59 18.03 -1.17 8.63
N THR A 60 17.02 -1.80 8.06
CA THR A 60 17.16 -3.06 7.34
C THR A 60 16.78 -2.86 5.88
N ARG A 61 17.56 -3.47 5.00
CA ARG A 61 17.20 -3.68 3.60
C ARG A 61 17.03 -5.17 3.35
N VAL A 62 15.94 -5.52 2.67
CA VAL A 62 15.63 -6.90 2.29
C VAL A 62 15.42 -6.95 0.79
N GLU A 63 16.21 -7.74 0.07
CA GLU A 63 15.91 -8.09 -1.32
C GLU A 63 15.26 -9.47 -1.38
N GLU A 64 14.16 -9.58 -2.12
CA GLU A 64 13.51 -10.84 -2.45
C GLU A 64 13.50 -10.98 -3.97
N LYS A 65 14.10 -12.08 -4.46
CA LYS A 65 14.18 -12.37 -5.89
C LYS A 65 13.29 -13.55 -6.24
N SER A 66 12.40 -13.36 -7.22
CA SER A 66 11.55 -14.42 -7.78
C SER A 66 11.65 -14.42 -9.32
N GLU A 67 11.14 -15.47 -9.97
CA GLU A 67 11.11 -15.53 -11.45
C GLU A 67 10.28 -14.41 -12.08
N GLU A 68 9.30 -13.87 -11.36
CA GLU A 68 8.32 -12.92 -11.89
C GLU A 68 8.59 -11.47 -11.48
N ASN A 69 9.06 -11.24 -10.25
CA ASN A 69 9.28 -9.89 -9.71
C ASN A 69 10.43 -9.84 -8.70
N ASP A 70 11.22 -8.77 -8.76
CA ASP A 70 12.19 -8.41 -7.72
C ASP A 70 11.56 -7.38 -6.78
N VAL A 71 11.55 -7.67 -5.48
CA VAL A 71 11.02 -6.76 -4.46
C VAL A 71 12.13 -6.39 -3.50
N VAL A 72 12.20 -5.11 -3.14
CA VAL A 72 13.13 -4.60 -2.14
C VAL A 72 12.35 -3.90 -1.04
N TYR A 73 12.59 -4.30 0.20
CA TYR A 73 12.08 -3.62 1.38
C TYR A 73 13.19 -2.82 2.04
N TYR A 74 12.81 -1.69 2.60
CA TYR A 74 13.61 -0.93 3.55
C TYR A 74 12.76 -0.68 4.78
N GLY A 75 13.30 -0.78 5.97
CA GLY A 75 12.50 -0.43 7.13
C GLY A 75 13.26 -0.39 8.42
N HIS A 76 12.58 0.12 9.43
CA HIS A 76 13.11 0.27 10.77
C HIS A 76 12.08 -0.24 11.75
N PHE A 77 12.36 -1.41 12.32
CA PHE A 77 11.43 -2.16 13.17
C PHE A 77 10.88 -1.28 14.31
N PHE A 78 11.75 -0.67 15.12
CA PHE A 78 11.31 0.17 16.25
C PHE A 78 10.59 1.48 15.88
N LYS A 79 10.68 1.92 14.61
CA LYS A 79 9.97 3.11 14.11
C LYS A 79 8.68 2.74 13.39
N ASN A 80 8.34 1.44 13.34
CA ASN A 80 7.20 0.90 12.60
C ASN A 80 7.10 1.46 11.18
N LEU A 81 8.27 1.54 10.54
CA LEU A 81 8.43 2.11 9.22
C LEU A 81 8.81 1.00 8.25
N VAL A 82 8.02 0.82 7.21
CA VAL A 82 8.32 -0.11 6.13
C VAL A 82 8.10 0.57 4.80
N LEU A 83 9.09 0.41 3.93
CA LEU A 83 9.10 0.81 2.54
C LEU A 83 9.22 -0.44 1.70
N SER A 84 8.44 -0.55 0.64
CA SER A 84 8.60 -1.57 -0.39
C SER A 84 8.73 -0.93 -1.76
N ALA A 85 9.53 -1.54 -2.63
CA ALA A 85 9.61 -1.17 -4.03
C ALA A 85 9.72 -2.45 -4.87
N SER A 86 8.92 -2.55 -5.94
CA SER A 86 9.02 -3.67 -6.87
C SER A 86 9.58 -3.21 -8.21
N LYS A 87 10.33 -4.11 -8.85
CA LYS A 87 10.88 -3.90 -10.18
C LYS A 87 10.30 -4.89 -11.17
N GLU A 88 9.99 -4.38 -12.36
CA GLU A 88 9.66 -5.17 -13.56
C GLU A 88 10.65 -4.74 -14.65
N ASP A 89 11.28 -5.70 -15.33
CA ASP A 89 12.26 -5.45 -16.41
C ASP A 89 13.39 -4.46 -16.02
N GLY A 90 13.76 -4.43 -14.73
CA GLY A 90 14.81 -3.56 -14.17
C GLY A 90 14.35 -2.17 -13.75
N GLU A 91 13.13 -1.77 -14.13
CA GLU A 91 12.52 -0.48 -13.79
C GLU A 91 11.67 -0.58 -12.52
N ILE A 92 11.69 0.46 -11.68
CA ILE A 92 10.83 0.49 -10.50
C ILE A 92 9.41 0.84 -10.94
N VAL A 93 8.47 -0.07 -10.67
CA VAL A 93 7.08 0.06 -11.11
C VAL A 93 6.12 0.29 -9.95
N ARG A 94 6.51 -0.03 -8.71
CA ARG A 94 5.70 0.23 -7.51
C ARG A 94 6.57 0.67 -6.37
N PHE A 95 5.98 1.49 -5.51
CA PHE A 95 6.55 1.99 -4.29
C PHE A 95 5.45 2.14 -3.25
N ALA A 96 5.73 1.70 -2.03
CA ALA A 96 4.90 2.01 -0.88
C ALA A 96 5.80 2.33 0.30
N VAL A 97 5.40 3.29 1.12
CA VAL A 97 5.97 3.53 2.43
C VAL A 97 4.83 3.73 3.42
N SER A 98 4.88 3.01 4.54
CA SER A 98 3.93 3.13 5.63
C SER A 98 4.67 3.36 6.93
N GLN A 99 4.10 4.20 7.77
CA GLN A 99 4.51 4.35 9.15
C GLN A 99 3.29 4.38 10.05
N VAL A 100 3.32 3.53 11.05
CA VAL A 100 2.23 3.36 12.00
C VAL A 100 2.76 3.64 13.41
N GLU A 101 1.99 4.30 14.26
CA GLU A 101 2.36 4.44 15.66
C GLU A 101 2.54 3.06 16.32
N PRO A 102 3.48 2.90 17.26
CA PRO A 102 3.64 1.64 18.00
C PRO A 102 2.34 1.12 18.64
N SER A 103 1.45 2.02 19.06
CA SER A 103 0.13 1.67 19.63
C SER A 103 -0.83 1.02 18.61
N GLN A 104 -0.59 1.23 17.32
CA GLN A 104 -1.39 0.75 16.19
C GLN A 104 -0.61 -0.25 15.31
N ASP A 105 0.51 -0.79 15.84
CA ASP A 105 1.51 -1.60 15.15
C ASP A 105 1.00 -2.39 13.92
N HIS A 106 1.71 -2.25 12.80
CA HIS A 106 1.43 -2.90 11.54
C HIS A 106 1.35 -4.43 11.67
N HIS A 107 2.22 -5.01 12.50
CA HIS A 107 2.19 -6.45 12.79
C HIS A 107 1.25 -6.79 13.95
N ARG A 108 0.69 -5.78 14.63
CA ARG A 108 -0.22 -5.92 15.78
C ARG A 108 0.37 -6.82 16.86
N ILE A 109 1.69 -6.84 17.02
CA ILE A 109 2.37 -7.68 18.00
C ILE A 109 2.03 -7.11 19.37
N ARG A 110 1.24 -7.88 20.14
CA ARG A 110 0.80 -7.50 21.47
C ARG A 110 1.76 -8.01 22.54
N GLU A 111 2.30 -9.19 22.32
CA GLU A 111 3.13 -9.91 23.27
C GLU A 111 4.13 -10.78 22.50
N VAL A 112 5.33 -10.94 23.06
CA VAL A 112 6.32 -11.90 22.59
C VAL A 112 6.45 -12.96 23.67
N ARG A 113 6.09 -14.20 23.35
CA ARG A 113 6.21 -15.32 24.30
C ARG A 113 7.49 -16.06 24.03
N GLU A 114 8.35 -16.08 25.03
CA GLU A 114 9.58 -16.87 25.01
C GLU A 114 9.24 -18.37 24.98
N SER A 115 9.90 -19.12 24.08
CA SER A 115 9.95 -20.57 24.16
C SER A 115 11.33 -21.02 24.65
N ASN A 116 11.40 -22.19 25.28
CA ASN A 116 12.68 -22.85 25.55
C ASN A 116 13.19 -23.66 24.34
N ASP A 117 12.44 -23.64 23.23
CA ASP A 117 12.81 -24.33 22.01
C ASP A 117 13.99 -23.64 21.35
N VAL A 118 15.08 -24.41 21.23
CA VAL A 118 16.33 -23.98 20.61
C VAL A 118 16.57 -24.83 19.39
N GLU A 119 17.03 -24.19 18.32
CA GLU A 119 17.33 -24.85 17.05
C GLU A 119 18.66 -24.37 16.49
N LEU A 120 19.28 -25.21 15.66
CA LEU A 120 20.45 -24.85 14.87
C LEU A 120 20.01 -24.62 13.42
N VAL A 121 20.11 -23.38 12.92
CA VAL A 121 19.71 -22.99 11.56
C VAL A 121 20.88 -22.33 10.88
N GLY A 122 21.29 -22.82 9.70
CA GLY A 122 22.44 -22.26 8.98
C GLY A 122 23.76 -22.28 9.77
N GLY A 123 23.91 -23.20 10.74
CA GLY A 123 25.07 -23.27 11.64
C GLY A 123 24.99 -22.34 12.86
N GLU A 124 23.94 -21.53 12.98
CA GLU A 124 23.72 -20.59 14.07
C GLU A 124 22.68 -21.14 15.04
N LYS A 125 22.93 -20.95 16.35
CA LYS A 125 22.00 -21.35 17.40
C LYS A 125 21.00 -20.23 17.62
N CYS A 126 19.71 -20.54 17.62
CA CYS A 126 18.66 -19.59 17.92
C CYS A 126 17.61 -20.15 18.87
N ARG A 127 16.84 -19.25 19.49
CA ARG A 127 15.69 -19.58 20.33
C ARG A 127 14.41 -19.06 19.69
N TRP A 128 13.42 -19.95 19.60
CA TRP A 128 12.10 -19.61 19.08
C TRP A 128 11.29 -18.76 20.07
N ARG A 129 10.53 -17.82 19.51
CA ARG A 129 9.57 -16.99 20.22
C ARG A 129 8.28 -16.93 19.42
N GLU A 130 7.14 -16.95 20.11
CA GLU A 130 5.84 -16.72 19.49
C GLU A 130 5.54 -15.22 19.49
N LEU A 131 5.19 -14.69 18.32
CA LEU A 131 4.74 -13.31 18.14
C LEU A 131 3.21 -13.30 18.24
N VAL A 132 2.69 -13.00 19.42
CA VAL A 132 1.24 -12.99 19.68
C VAL A 132 0.65 -11.70 19.11
N ARG A 133 -0.22 -11.84 18.12
CA ARG A 133 -0.87 -10.72 17.43
C ARG A 133 -2.24 -10.40 18.03
N ARG A 134 -2.73 -9.17 17.86
CA ARG A 134 -4.07 -8.77 18.27
C ARG A 134 -5.12 -9.47 17.41
N ARG A 135 -5.99 -10.27 18.05
CA ARG A 135 -7.11 -10.98 17.42
C ARG A 135 -8.02 -10.05 16.61
N ASN A 136 -8.28 -10.42 15.36
CA ASN A 136 -9.52 -10.05 14.67
C ASN A 136 -10.60 -11.08 15.06
N ASP A 137 -11.77 -10.62 15.49
CA ASP A 137 -12.83 -11.47 16.06
C ASP A 137 -13.42 -12.50 15.09
N ASP A 138 -13.12 -12.41 13.78
CA ASP A 138 -13.81 -13.17 12.72
C ASP A 138 -13.01 -14.31 12.07
N ASN A 139 -11.73 -14.56 12.44
CA ASN A 139 -10.94 -15.64 11.81
C ASN A 139 -9.99 -16.36 12.78
N PRO A 140 -9.83 -17.70 12.69
CA PRO A 140 -8.80 -18.40 13.44
C PRO A 140 -7.42 -17.98 12.91
N GLU A 141 -6.67 -17.27 13.75
CA GLU A 141 -5.41 -16.63 13.33
C GLU A 141 -4.28 -17.64 13.08
N SER A 142 -3.42 -17.31 12.12
CA SER A 142 -2.14 -17.98 11.92
C SER A 142 -1.22 -17.75 13.13
N LEU A 143 -0.37 -18.73 13.43
CA LEU A 143 0.60 -18.65 14.52
C LEU A 143 1.94 -18.19 13.97
N TRP A 144 2.51 -17.13 14.55
CA TRP A 144 3.72 -16.49 14.06
C TRP A 144 4.88 -16.76 15.00
N PHE A 145 6.01 -17.19 14.46
CA PHE A 145 7.21 -17.45 15.24
C PHE A 145 8.45 -16.85 14.58
N THR A 146 9.36 -16.39 15.43
CA THR A 146 10.69 -15.89 15.05
C THR A 146 11.75 -16.64 15.85
N CYS A 147 12.91 -16.91 15.25
CA CYS A 147 14.06 -17.53 15.90
C CYS A 147 15.23 -16.55 15.92
N LEU A 148 15.62 -16.14 17.11
CA LEU A 148 16.68 -15.15 17.32
C LEU A 148 17.95 -15.79 17.85
N THR A 149 19.10 -15.37 17.33
CA THR A 149 20.41 -15.65 17.93
C THR A 149 20.57 -14.92 19.27
N ASP A 150 21.60 -15.26 20.03
CA ASP A 150 21.90 -14.63 21.33
C ASP A 150 22.19 -13.12 21.20
N ASP A 151 22.70 -12.67 20.05
CA ASP A 151 22.94 -11.27 19.70
C ASP A 151 21.74 -10.58 19.00
N GLY A 152 20.58 -11.25 18.96
CA GLY A 152 19.32 -10.62 18.56
C GLY A 152 19.06 -10.57 17.04
N ILE A 153 19.77 -11.36 16.24
CA ILE A 153 19.56 -11.47 14.80
C ILE A 153 18.47 -12.51 14.53
N GLU A 154 17.45 -12.16 13.75
CA GLU A 154 16.47 -13.12 13.25
C GLU A 154 17.09 -13.97 12.14
N ILE A 155 17.13 -15.29 12.37
CA ILE A 155 17.73 -16.26 11.45
C ILE A 155 16.72 -17.30 10.94
N ALA A 156 15.52 -17.35 11.51
CA ALA A 156 14.42 -18.14 10.97
C ALA A 156 13.07 -17.56 11.38
N THR A 157 12.07 -17.77 10.53
CA THR A 157 10.67 -17.48 10.83
C THR A 157 9.81 -18.68 10.41
N LYS A 158 8.67 -18.86 11.06
CA LYS A 158 7.64 -19.78 10.58
C LYS A 158 6.26 -19.23 10.91
N VAL A 159 5.37 -19.35 9.94
CA VAL A 159 3.94 -19.05 10.09
C VAL A 159 3.19 -20.35 9.92
N LEU A 160 2.34 -20.66 10.89
CA LEU A 160 1.51 -21.87 10.85
C LEU A 160 0.06 -21.49 10.60
N PHE A 161 -0.65 -22.35 9.88
CA PHE A 161 -2.11 -22.33 9.88
C PHE A 161 -2.66 -22.59 11.30
N SER A 162 -3.95 -22.32 11.49
CA SER A 162 -4.65 -22.73 12.72
C SER A 162 -4.65 -24.26 12.92
N SER A 163 -4.51 -25.04 11.83
CA SER A 163 -4.27 -26.49 11.85
C SER A 163 -2.88 -26.88 12.37
N ARG A 164 -1.99 -25.91 12.60
CA ARG A 164 -0.56 -26.06 12.96
C ARG A 164 0.33 -26.60 11.85
N GLU A 165 -0.19 -26.75 10.64
CA GLU A 165 0.63 -27.01 9.46
C GLU A 165 1.42 -25.75 9.08
N VAL A 166 2.63 -25.93 8.56
CA VAL A 166 3.47 -24.82 8.09
C VAL A 166 2.79 -24.20 6.86
N MET A 167 2.54 -22.89 6.94
CA MET A 167 2.04 -22.08 5.83
C MET A 167 3.20 -21.44 5.08
N SER A 168 4.14 -20.86 5.82
CA SER A 168 5.40 -20.38 5.28
C SER A 168 6.51 -20.45 6.31
N GLU A 169 7.76 -20.56 5.86
CA GLU A 169 8.94 -20.45 6.70
C GLU A 169 10.08 -19.77 5.97
N THR A 170 10.92 -19.05 6.71
CA THR A 170 12.20 -18.53 6.22
C THR A 170 13.32 -19.12 7.04
N ARG A 171 14.39 -19.57 6.39
CA ARG A 171 15.54 -20.21 7.05
C ARG A 171 16.87 -19.64 6.58
N LEU A 172 17.80 -19.43 7.51
CA LEU A 172 19.16 -18.99 7.22
C LEU A 172 19.93 -20.00 6.37
N ILE A 173 20.64 -19.48 5.36
CA ILE A 173 21.64 -20.19 4.58
C ILE A 173 23.06 -19.74 4.97
N GLU A 174 23.27 -18.43 5.09
CA GLU A 174 24.58 -17.83 5.35
C GLU A 174 24.41 -16.56 6.18
N LEU A 175 25.18 -16.39 7.26
CA LEU A 175 25.23 -15.18 8.09
C LEU A 175 26.65 -14.62 8.14
N ARG A 176 26.76 -13.30 7.97
CA ARG A 176 28.01 -12.54 8.15
C ARG A 176 27.77 -11.37 9.09
N ARG A 177 28.50 -11.34 10.20
CA ARG A 177 28.49 -10.24 11.19
C ARG A 177 29.65 -9.31 10.88
N GLU A 178 29.48 -8.48 9.86
CA GLU A 178 30.48 -7.53 9.38
C GLU A 178 29.84 -6.14 9.23
N PRO A 179 30.63 -5.05 9.34
CA PRO A 179 30.11 -3.70 9.16
C PRO A 179 29.38 -3.57 7.82
N VAL A 180 28.15 -3.05 7.86
CA VAL A 180 27.33 -2.82 6.66
C VAL A 180 27.40 -1.33 6.34
N PRO A 181 27.82 -0.93 5.12
CA PRO A 181 27.88 0.48 4.79
C PRO A 181 26.48 1.08 4.73
N ASP A 182 26.37 2.33 5.17
CA ASP A 182 25.15 3.14 5.12
C ASP A 182 24.39 3.03 3.77
N GLU A 183 25.10 3.12 2.65
CA GLU A 183 24.51 3.07 1.31
C GLU A 183 23.87 1.71 0.98
N ALA A 184 24.28 0.64 1.65
CA ALA A 184 23.67 -0.68 1.46
C ALA A 184 22.25 -0.73 2.02
N VAL A 185 21.92 0.04 3.06
CA VAL A 185 20.60 0.02 3.71
C VAL A 185 19.72 1.23 3.38
N ARG A 186 20.22 2.22 2.64
CA ARG A 186 19.45 3.42 2.28
C ARG A 186 18.62 3.24 1.00
N PRO A 187 17.34 3.67 0.98
CA PRO A 187 16.53 3.68 -0.23
C PRO A 187 17.04 4.71 -1.25
N PRO A 188 16.88 4.45 -2.56
CA PRO A 188 17.29 5.39 -3.59
C PRO A 188 16.41 6.64 -3.63
N THR A 189 17.02 7.81 -3.85
CA THR A 189 16.35 9.13 -3.86
C THR A 189 15.17 9.19 -4.84
N GLN A 190 15.26 8.47 -5.97
CA GLN A 190 14.24 8.49 -7.02
C GLN A 190 12.84 8.02 -6.56
N LEU A 191 12.75 7.18 -5.50
CA LEU A 191 11.47 6.74 -4.94
C LEU A 191 10.65 7.90 -4.36
N PHE A 192 11.35 8.92 -3.89
CA PHE A 192 10.80 10.07 -3.19
C PHE A 192 10.62 11.30 -4.10
N GLN A 193 10.73 11.12 -5.42
CA GLN A 193 10.52 12.18 -6.39
C GLN A 193 9.17 12.03 -7.07
N ALA A 194 8.26 12.99 -6.89
CA ALA A 194 6.94 12.96 -7.54
C ALA A 194 7.04 12.84 -9.07
N SER A 195 8.04 13.50 -9.67
CA SER A 195 8.31 13.41 -11.11
C SER A 195 8.61 12.00 -11.60
N THR A 196 9.19 11.15 -10.75
CA THR A 196 9.40 9.73 -11.07
C THR A 196 8.09 9.05 -11.38
N TRP A 197 7.02 9.35 -10.64
CA TRP A 197 5.72 8.69 -10.71
C TRP A 197 4.74 9.39 -11.68
N LEU A 198 4.86 10.72 -11.84
CA LEU A 198 3.98 11.52 -12.69
C LEU A 198 4.45 11.66 -14.16
N LYS A 199 5.63 11.13 -14.50
CA LYS A 199 6.11 11.08 -15.89
C LYS A 199 5.20 10.20 -16.76
N ARG A 200 4.77 10.69 -17.92
CA ARG A 200 3.91 9.94 -18.86
C ARG A 200 4.59 8.64 -19.32
N LEU A 201 3.81 7.58 -19.47
CA LEU A 201 4.19 6.37 -20.20
C LEU A 201 4.03 6.61 -21.71
N PRO A 202 4.81 5.94 -22.57
CA PRO A 202 4.75 6.13 -24.02
C PRO A 202 3.49 5.59 -24.72
N SER A 203 2.51 5.03 -23.99
CA SER A 203 1.56 4.05 -24.52
C SER A 203 0.29 4.60 -25.15
N TYR A 204 0.13 5.91 -25.33
CA TYR A 204 -0.97 6.48 -26.11
C TYR A 204 -0.52 7.66 -26.98
N ASP A 205 -1.01 7.64 -28.23
CA ASP A 205 -0.97 8.78 -29.15
C ASP A 205 -1.82 9.95 -28.59
N ASP A 206 -1.65 11.17 -29.14
CA ASP A 206 -2.41 12.39 -28.82
C ASP A 206 -3.93 12.28 -29.14
N TYR A 207 -4.60 11.21 -28.72
CA TYR A 207 -6.06 11.13 -28.72
C TYR A 207 -6.57 11.80 -27.45
N THR A 208 -6.64 13.13 -27.49
CA THR A 208 -7.28 13.92 -26.42
C THR A 208 -8.72 14.22 -26.82
N PRO A 209 -9.73 13.57 -26.22
CA PRO A 209 -10.99 14.26 -26.01
C PRO A 209 -10.66 15.56 -25.27
N ASN A 210 -11.06 16.71 -25.81
CA ASN A 210 -10.85 18.01 -25.16
C ASN A 210 -11.86 18.16 -24.01
N VAL A 211 -11.70 17.32 -22.98
CA VAL A 211 -12.44 17.44 -21.73
C VAL A 211 -11.74 18.51 -20.92
N GLY A 212 -12.27 19.74 -20.99
CA GLY A 212 -11.57 20.92 -20.46
C GLY A 212 -11.18 20.77 -18.98
N ASP A 213 -9.99 21.24 -18.63
CA ASP A 213 -9.51 21.22 -17.24
C ASP A 213 -10.45 21.98 -16.28
N PHE A 214 -10.42 21.59 -15.01
CA PHE A 214 -11.22 22.25 -13.99
C PHE A 214 -10.61 22.14 -12.60
N GLU A 215 -11.09 23.02 -11.73
CA GLU A 215 -10.95 22.93 -10.28
C GLU A 215 -12.34 22.94 -9.64
N ALA A 216 -12.59 21.99 -8.73
CA ALA A 216 -13.83 21.94 -7.97
C ALA A 216 -13.57 21.78 -6.47
N ARG A 217 -14.51 22.29 -5.68
CA ARG A 217 -14.57 22.06 -4.24
C ARG A 217 -15.91 21.45 -3.87
N LEU A 218 -15.85 20.33 -3.17
CA LEU A 218 -17.02 19.66 -2.62
C LEU A 218 -16.94 19.65 -1.09
N VAL A 219 -18.09 19.69 -0.43
CA VAL A 219 -18.18 19.67 1.03
C VAL A 219 -19.11 18.56 1.45
N GLY A 220 -18.62 17.71 2.35
CA GLY A 220 -19.38 16.72 3.09
C GLY A 220 -19.59 17.14 4.54
N ASN A 221 -20.25 16.28 5.30
CA ASN A 221 -20.52 16.55 6.71
C ASN A 221 -19.26 16.41 7.59
N ARG A 222 -18.31 15.56 7.21
CA ARG A 222 -17.09 15.25 7.98
C ARG A 222 -15.81 15.71 7.30
N SER A 223 -15.86 15.98 6.00
CA SER A 223 -14.67 16.34 5.22
C SER A 223 -15.00 17.29 4.08
N GLN A 224 -13.96 17.87 3.50
CA GLN A 224 -14.03 18.64 2.26
C GLN A 224 -13.14 17.98 1.21
N GLU A 225 -13.48 18.19 -0.06
CA GLU A 225 -12.69 17.70 -1.17
C GLU A 225 -12.32 18.81 -2.14
N ARG A 226 -11.10 18.73 -2.66
CA ARG A 226 -10.60 19.51 -3.78
C ARG A 226 -10.33 18.56 -4.92
N LEU A 227 -10.90 18.87 -6.08
CA LEU A 227 -10.68 18.13 -7.32
C LEU A 227 -9.96 19.02 -8.31
N LEU A 228 -8.95 18.47 -8.99
CA LEU A 228 -8.33 19.08 -10.16
C LEU A 228 -8.32 18.07 -11.31
N ARG A 229 -8.46 18.57 -12.53
CA ARG A 229 -8.20 17.79 -13.74
C ARG A 229 -7.19 18.53 -14.62
N HIS A 230 -6.11 17.84 -14.97
CA HIS A 230 -5.22 18.13 -16.08
C HIS A 230 -5.25 16.90 -16.98
N TYR A 231 -6.20 16.82 -17.92
CA TYR A 231 -6.50 15.54 -18.58
C TYR A 231 -5.24 14.86 -19.18
N PRO A 232 -5.02 13.55 -18.98
CA PRO A 232 -5.87 12.54 -18.32
C PRO A 232 -5.65 12.39 -16.81
N TRP A 233 -4.96 13.35 -16.19
CA TRP A 233 -4.66 13.34 -14.77
C TRP A 233 -5.79 13.95 -13.95
N TRP A 234 -6.05 13.32 -12.82
CA TRP A 234 -6.94 13.80 -11.80
C TRP A 234 -6.22 13.88 -10.46
N LEU A 235 -6.55 14.91 -9.69
CA LEU A 235 -6.21 15.01 -8.28
C LEU A 235 -7.51 15.04 -7.48
N ARG A 236 -7.60 14.18 -6.48
CA ARG A 236 -8.63 14.23 -5.44
C ARG A 236 -7.95 14.33 -4.09
N GLN A 237 -8.06 15.49 -3.46
CA GLN A 237 -7.63 15.70 -2.08
C GLN A 237 -8.85 15.78 -1.19
N ARG A 238 -8.83 15.03 -0.09
CA ARG A 238 -9.86 15.02 0.95
C ARG A 238 -9.23 15.37 2.28
N ASP A 239 -9.74 16.42 2.92
CA ASP A 239 -9.35 16.85 4.25
C ASP A 239 -10.49 16.56 5.23
N GLY A 240 -10.23 15.69 6.20
CA GLY A 240 -11.13 15.35 7.29
C GLY A 240 -11.10 16.38 8.41
N LYS A 241 -12.27 16.63 9.03
CA LYS A 241 -12.37 17.46 10.24
C LYS A 241 -11.63 16.86 11.44
N ASP A 242 -11.35 15.56 11.41
CA ASP A 242 -10.53 14.83 12.38
C ASP A 242 -9.02 14.96 12.13
N GLY A 243 -8.60 15.76 11.14
CA GLY A 243 -7.21 15.93 10.75
C GLY A 243 -6.71 14.83 9.81
N SER A 244 -7.57 13.88 9.40
CA SER A 244 -7.20 12.90 8.37
C SER A 244 -7.05 13.58 7.00
N ILE A 245 -6.09 13.12 6.22
CA ILE A 245 -5.80 13.61 4.87
C ILE A 245 -5.75 12.42 3.94
N ARG A 246 -6.35 12.54 2.76
CA ARG A 246 -6.14 11.62 1.65
C ARG A 246 -5.89 12.41 0.38
N VAL A 247 -4.87 12.06 -0.38
CA VAL A 247 -4.56 12.66 -1.67
C VAL A 247 -4.34 11.54 -2.66
N THR A 248 -5.09 11.56 -3.75
CA THR A 248 -4.89 10.66 -4.88
C THR A 248 -4.59 11.51 -6.10
N VAL A 249 -3.53 11.17 -6.83
CA VAL A 249 -3.23 11.73 -8.16
C VAL A 249 -3.17 10.55 -9.12
N TRP A 250 -4.04 10.54 -10.11
CA TRP A 250 -4.26 9.37 -10.95
C TRP A 250 -4.33 9.76 -12.42
N ASN A 251 -3.64 8.99 -13.26
CA ASN A 251 -3.82 9.02 -14.70
C ASN A 251 -4.78 7.90 -15.11
N GLU A 252 -5.96 8.29 -15.59
CA GLU A 252 -7.02 7.35 -15.93
C GLU A 252 -6.75 6.51 -17.18
N LEU A 253 -5.83 6.95 -18.06
CA LEU A 253 -5.48 6.22 -19.28
C LEU A 253 -4.27 5.28 -19.10
N GLU A 254 -3.37 5.62 -18.18
CA GLU A 254 -2.10 4.91 -17.97
C GLU A 254 -2.15 3.89 -16.84
N GLU A 255 -3.21 3.92 -16.03
CA GLU A 255 -3.30 3.21 -14.76
C GLU A 255 -2.05 3.44 -13.87
N GLN A 256 -1.62 4.71 -13.80
CA GLN A 256 -0.47 5.13 -13.00
C GLN A 256 -0.82 6.31 -12.10
N GLY A 257 -0.10 6.44 -11.00
CA GLY A 257 -0.29 7.57 -10.10
C GLY A 257 0.29 7.36 -8.71
N LEU A 258 -0.20 8.17 -7.78
CA LEU A 258 0.21 8.17 -6.40
C LEU A 258 -0.98 8.36 -5.45
N TYR A 259 -0.81 7.85 -4.25
CA TYR A 259 -1.76 7.94 -3.16
C TYR A 259 -1.02 8.29 -1.88
N TYR A 260 -1.58 9.20 -1.11
CA TYR A 260 -1.13 9.53 0.23
C TYR A 260 -2.32 9.48 1.17
N SER A 261 -2.10 8.94 2.37
CA SER A 261 -3.04 9.10 3.46
C SER A 261 -2.33 9.31 4.78
N ALA A 262 -2.90 10.17 5.62
CA ALA A 262 -2.52 10.32 7.00
C ALA A 262 -3.76 10.41 7.88
N SER A 263 -3.68 9.81 9.06
CA SER A 263 -4.68 9.89 10.12
C SER A 263 -3.98 9.77 11.47
N SER A 264 -4.73 9.86 12.56
CA SER A 264 -4.16 9.64 13.90
C SER A 264 -3.44 8.29 13.95
N GLY A 265 -2.13 8.33 14.17
CA GLY A 265 -1.29 7.15 14.33
C GLY A 265 -0.96 6.35 13.08
N GLU A 266 -1.28 6.82 11.87
CA GLU A 266 -0.88 6.14 10.64
C GLU A 266 -0.67 7.14 9.51
N ARG A 267 0.40 6.93 8.74
CA ARG A 267 0.57 7.55 7.44
C ARG A 267 1.11 6.55 6.43
N ARG A 268 0.73 6.76 5.17
CA ARG A 268 1.03 5.88 4.06
C ARG A 268 1.18 6.69 2.78
N PHE A 269 2.16 6.32 1.97
CA PHE A 269 2.32 6.79 0.61
C PHE A 269 2.50 5.60 -0.31
N GLU A 270 1.88 5.64 -1.47
CA GLU A 270 2.00 4.62 -2.50
C GLU A 270 2.11 5.28 -3.87
N ALA A 271 2.85 4.64 -4.76
CA ALA A 271 2.89 5.02 -6.16
C ALA A 271 3.06 3.79 -7.06
N VAL A 272 2.48 3.89 -8.25
CA VAL A 272 2.51 2.82 -9.24
C VAL A 272 2.65 3.38 -10.65
N ARG A 273 3.41 2.65 -11.46
CA ARG A 273 3.56 2.78 -12.91
C ARG A 273 3.70 1.36 -13.49
N SER A 274 2.60 0.63 -13.61
CA SER A 274 2.59 -0.67 -14.29
C SER A 274 1.27 -0.87 -15.03
N MET A 275 1.33 -1.19 -16.31
CA MET A 275 0.17 -1.55 -17.13
C MET A 275 -0.33 -2.99 -16.88
N ARG A 276 0.47 -3.85 -16.24
CA ARG A 276 0.19 -5.30 -16.16
C ARG A 276 -0.63 -5.67 -14.94
N ASN A 277 -0.44 -4.96 -13.86
CA ASN A 277 -1.20 -5.15 -12.63
C ASN A 277 -1.08 -3.83 -11.88
N PRO A 278 -2.15 -3.04 -11.78
CA PRO A 278 -2.02 -1.72 -11.19
C PRO A 278 -2.23 -1.86 -9.64
N GLY A 279 -2.84 -2.96 -9.15
CA GLY A 279 -2.96 -3.31 -7.73
C GLY A 279 -4.31 -2.91 -7.07
N SER A 280 -4.56 -3.41 -5.86
CA SER A 280 -5.84 -3.27 -5.12
C SER A 280 -6.19 -1.83 -4.70
N PHE A 281 -5.19 -1.02 -4.39
CA PHE A 281 -5.36 0.35 -3.86
C PHE A 281 -5.95 1.35 -4.88
N LEU A 282 -5.95 0.95 -6.15
CA LEU A 282 -6.39 1.74 -7.29
C LEU A 282 -7.89 1.76 -7.51
N LYS A 283 -8.60 0.86 -6.83
CA LYS A 283 -10.05 0.92 -6.79
C LYS A 283 -10.51 2.23 -6.12
N SER A 284 -9.71 2.93 -5.32
CA SER A 284 -10.15 4.10 -4.56
C SER A 284 -10.54 5.36 -5.37
N PHE A 285 -9.93 5.65 -6.53
CA PHE A 285 -10.36 6.83 -7.31
C PHE A 285 -11.72 6.57 -7.99
N HIS A 286 -11.88 5.34 -8.46
CA HIS A 286 -13.03 4.83 -9.18
C HIS A 286 -13.52 3.58 -8.47
N ASP A 287 -13.98 3.65 -7.21
CA ASP A 287 -14.57 2.48 -6.51
C ASP A 287 -15.92 2.24 -7.18
N ALA A 288 -15.85 1.86 -8.44
CA ALA A 288 -16.81 2.03 -9.47
C ALA A 288 -16.68 0.81 -10.36
N TYR A 289 -17.44 -0.23 -10.01
CA TYR A 289 -17.49 -1.48 -10.76
C TYR A 289 -18.30 -1.34 -12.07
N GLY A 290 -18.80 -0.13 -12.35
CA GLY A 290 -19.48 0.23 -13.58
C GLY A 290 -20.01 1.67 -13.52
N MET A 291 -20.84 2.01 -14.50
CA MET A 291 -21.60 3.25 -14.54
C MET A 291 -23.00 2.92 -15.07
N MET A 292 -23.98 2.86 -14.18
CA MET A 292 -25.38 2.59 -14.54
C MET A 292 -26.18 3.88 -14.45
N ASP A 293 -26.70 4.35 -15.59
CA ASP A 293 -27.57 5.52 -15.66
C ASP A 293 -28.86 5.26 -14.85
N MET A 294 -29.17 6.17 -13.94
CA MET A 294 -30.35 6.11 -13.07
C MET A 294 -31.58 6.77 -13.68
N GLY A 295 -31.48 7.34 -14.89
CA GLY A 295 -32.56 8.07 -15.57
C GLY A 295 -32.95 9.38 -14.89
N LYS A 296 -32.15 9.85 -13.93
CA LYS A 296 -32.38 11.08 -13.16
C LYS A 296 -31.38 12.15 -13.59
N ARG A 297 -31.88 13.38 -13.74
CA ARG A 297 -31.08 14.57 -14.04
C ARG A 297 -31.26 15.63 -12.96
N ASP A 298 -30.28 16.51 -12.81
CA ASP A 298 -30.30 17.61 -11.85
C ASP A 298 -29.54 18.82 -12.42
N LEU A 299 -29.71 19.99 -11.78
CA LEU A 299 -29.02 21.23 -12.12
C LEU A 299 -28.37 21.81 -10.86
N ILE A 300 -27.04 21.77 -10.78
CA ILE A 300 -26.29 22.17 -9.59
C ILE A 300 -25.26 23.22 -9.98
N LEU A 301 -25.26 24.39 -9.33
CA LEU A 301 -24.40 25.54 -9.66
C LEU A 301 -24.49 25.98 -11.14
N GLY A 302 -25.64 25.74 -11.79
CA GLY A 302 -25.85 26.07 -13.21
C GLY A 302 -25.28 25.07 -14.21
N GLU A 303 -24.77 23.93 -13.73
CA GLU A 303 -24.29 22.82 -14.56
C GLU A 303 -25.31 21.68 -14.52
N ASP A 304 -25.69 21.17 -15.69
CA ASP A 304 -26.54 19.99 -15.83
C ASP A 304 -25.74 18.74 -15.47
N CYS A 305 -26.35 17.84 -14.68
CA CYS A 305 -25.77 16.55 -14.38
C CYS A 305 -26.77 15.40 -14.49
N ALA A 306 -26.26 14.23 -14.85
CA ALA A 306 -26.99 12.97 -14.85
C ALA A 306 -26.51 12.08 -13.70
N TRP A 307 -27.44 11.36 -13.09
CA TRP A 307 -27.17 10.48 -11.96
C TRP A 307 -26.76 9.09 -12.42
N PHE A 308 -25.67 8.59 -11.85
CA PHE A 308 -25.14 7.27 -12.10
C PHE A 308 -24.91 6.50 -10.80
N ASP A 309 -25.28 5.22 -10.81
CA ASP A 309 -24.76 4.26 -9.82
C ASP A 309 -23.40 3.76 -10.30
N ARG A 310 -22.35 4.07 -9.54
CA ARG A 310 -20.98 3.69 -9.86
C ARG A 310 -20.67 2.29 -9.36
N THR A 311 -21.44 1.76 -8.42
CA THR A 311 -21.24 0.45 -7.79
C THR A 311 -22.48 -0.42 -7.97
N PRO A 312 -22.94 -0.67 -9.21
CA PRO A 312 -24.11 -1.50 -9.41
C PRO A 312 -23.83 -2.91 -8.86
N ASN A 313 -24.82 -3.48 -8.18
CA ASN A 313 -24.76 -4.80 -7.53
C ASN A 313 -23.88 -4.88 -6.27
N SER A 314 -23.43 -3.76 -5.71
CA SER A 314 -22.78 -3.75 -4.41
C SER A 314 -23.81 -3.68 -3.27
N ALA A 315 -23.70 -4.57 -2.28
CA ALA A 315 -24.65 -4.71 -1.18
C ALA A 315 -24.20 -4.03 0.13
N ASP A 316 -22.88 -3.94 0.37
CA ASP A 316 -22.33 -3.54 1.67
C ASP A 316 -21.77 -2.11 1.69
N ALA A 317 -21.55 -1.51 0.52
CA ALA A 317 -21.16 -0.12 0.34
C ALA A 317 -21.34 0.29 -1.11
N GLY A 318 -21.47 1.59 -1.39
CA GLY A 318 -21.52 2.04 -2.77
C GLY A 318 -21.39 3.54 -2.96
N LEU A 319 -21.39 3.93 -4.23
CA LEU A 319 -21.20 5.30 -4.70
C LEU A 319 -22.23 5.62 -5.78
N ARG A 320 -23.02 6.67 -5.56
CA ARG A 320 -23.84 7.31 -6.59
C ARG A 320 -23.29 8.69 -6.88
N GLN A 321 -23.26 9.10 -8.14
CA GLN A 321 -22.73 10.41 -8.52
C GLN A 321 -23.67 11.15 -9.46
N CYS A 322 -23.75 12.46 -9.31
CA CYS A 322 -24.29 13.34 -10.35
C CYS A 322 -23.12 13.92 -11.15
N LEU A 323 -22.98 13.49 -12.41
CA LEU A 323 -21.85 13.86 -13.27
C LEU A 323 -22.32 14.77 -14.40
N THR A 324 -21.54 15.81 -14.72
CA THR A 324 -21.72 16.58 -15.94
C THR A 324 -21.43 15.71 -17.18
N SER A 325 -21.81 16.19 -18.37
CA SER A 325 -21.52 15.50 -19.64
C SER A 325 -20.03 15.27 -19.89
N ASP A 326 -19.18 16.11 -19.29
CA ASP A 326 -17.73 16.03 -19.36
C ASP A 326 -17.11 15.36 -18.12
N GLY A 327 -17.92 14.67 -17.31
CA GLY A 327 -17.45 13.78 -16.23
C GLY A 327 -17.11 14.47 -14.91
N ILE A 328 -17.45 15.75 -14.72
CA ILE A 328 -17.19 16.48 -13.46
C ILE A 328 -18.24 16.05 -12.42
N PRO A 329 -17.84 15.55 -11.24
CA PRO A 329 -18.78 15.23 -10.18
C PRO A 329 -19.29 16.51 -9.50
N LEU A 330 -20.61 16.70 -9.55
CA LEU A 330 -21.30 17.76 -8.82
C LEU A 330 -21.81 17.28 -7.45
N LEU A 331 -21.98 15.97 -7.28
CA LEU A 331 -22.44 15.36 -6.05
C LEU A 331 -21.96 13.91 -5.98
N ASP A 332 -21.35 13.52 -4.86
CA ASP A 332 -20.96 12.14 -4.55
C ASP A 332 -21.74 11.64 -3.33
N GLU A 333 -22.51 10.58 -3.49
CA GLU A 333 -23.28 9.91 -2.43
C GLU A 333 -22.63 8.57 -2.11
N HIS A 334 -21.81 8.56 -1.06
CA HIS A 334 -21.26 7.31 -0.51
C HIS A 334 -22.22 6.74 0.53
N TRP A 335 -22.46 5.44 0.48
CA TRP A 335 -23.20 4.71 1.49
C TRP A 335 -22.42 3.46 1.93
N SER A 336 -22.64 3.02 3.16
CA SER A 336 -22.05 1.80 3.72
C SER A 336 -23.07 1.12 4.62
N GLY A 337 -23.16 -0.21 4.55
CA GLY A 337 -23.93 -1.03 5.48
C GLY A 337 -23.32 -1.11 6.88
N TRP A 338 -22.03 -0.73 7.01
CA TRP A 338 -21.25 -0.85 8.25
C TRP A 338 -21.02 0.50 8.97
N GLY A 339 -21.58 1.59 8.45
CA GLY A 339 -21.41 2.90 9.05
C GLY A 339 -22.14 4.02 8.31
N VAL A 340 -22.00 5.25 8.81
CA VAL A 340 -22.60 6.42 8.15
C VAL A 340 -21.78 6.75 6.91
N GLY A 341 -22.41 6.65 5.75
CA GLY A 341 -21.88 7.17 4.49
C GLY A 341 -21.60 8.68 4.53
N GLU A 342 -21.11 9.24 3.43
CA GLU A 342 -20.92 10.68 3.32
C GLU A 342 -21.38 11.16 1.96
N THR A 343 -22.14 12.25 1.97
CA THR A 343 -22.56 12.94 0.77
C THR A 343 -21.72 14.19 0.61
N PHE A 344 -20.99 14.29 -0.49
CA PHE A 344 -20.27 15.49 -0.89
C PHE A 344 -21.09 16.24 -1.92
N LYS A 345 -21.31 17.53 -1.69
CA LYS A 345 -21.97 18.42 -2.65
C LYS A 345 -21.00 19.48 -3.11
N ILE A 346 -20.97 19.74 -4.42
CA ILE A 346 -20.17 20.82 -4.99
C ILE A 346 -20.62 22.18 -4.45
N VAL A 347 -19.63 23.00 -4.11
CA VAL A 347 -19.83 24.38 -3.60
C VAL A 347 -19.05 25.41 -4.42
N ALA A 348 -18.10 24.96 -5.25
CA ALA A 348 -17.41 25.80 -6.22
C ALA A 348 -16.94 24.94 -7.41
N LEU A 349 -17.06 25.49 -8.62
CA LEU A 349 -16.52 24.93 -9.85
C LEU A 349 -15.90 26.05 -10.66
N THR A 350 -14.68 25.85 -11.15
CA THR A 350 -14.01 26.76 -12.09
C THR A 350 -13.44 25.95 -13.24
N ARG A 351 -13.93 26.17 -14.45
CA ARG A 351 -13.38 25.60 -15.68
C ARG A 351 -12.17 26.44 -16.09
N ARG A 352 -10.96 25.92 -15.91
CA ARG A 352 -9.69 26.62 -16.18
C ARG A 352 -8.60 25.60 -16.49
N PRO A 353 -7.56 25.96 -17.28
CA PRO A 353 -6.35 25.16 -17.39
C PRO A 353 -5.76 24.87 -16.00
N VAL A 354 -5.32 23.63 -15.81
CA VAL A 354 -4.58 23.18 -14.63
C VAL A 354 -3.22 22.71 -15.10
N SER A 355 -2.15 23.17 -14.45
CA SER A 355 -0.80 22.74 -14.76
C SER A 355 -0.45 21.43 -14.03
N MET A 356 0.48 20.64 -14.58
CA MET A 356 0.99 19.46 -13.89
C MET A 356 1.67 19.77 -12.55
N ASP A 357 2.18 20.99 -12.36
CA ASP A 357 2.77 21.41 -11.08
C ASP A 357 1.70 21.53 -9.98
N GLU A 358 0.46 21.88 -10.32
CA GLU A 358 -0.67 21.90 -9.39
C GLU A 358 -1.17 20.49 -9.02
N MET A 359 -0.81 19.48 -9.80
CA MET A 359 -1.16 18.08 -9.57
C MET A 359 -0.17 17.39 -8.61
N GLN A 360 0.93 18.04 -8.24
CA GLN A 360 1.91 17.45 -7.34
C GLN A 360 1.37 17.44 -5.90
N PRO A 361 1.51 16.32 -5.16
CA PRO A 361 1.23 16.33 -3.74
C PRO A 361 2.18 17.29 -3.01
N PRO A 362 1.80 17.81 -1.82
CA PRO A 362 2.70 18.56 -0.96
C PRO A 362 4.07 17.87 -0.79
N ARG A 363 5.15 18.65 -0.88
CA ARG A 363 6.54 18.14 -0.87
C ARG A 363 6.84 17.28 0.36
N ASP A 364 6.31 17.67 1.51
CA ASP A 364 6.54 17.00 2.79
C ASP A 364 6.01 15.55 2.82
N TYR A 365 5.09 15.18 1.91
CA TYR A 365 4.56 13.81 1.84
C TYR A 365 5.59 12.84 1.26
N LEU A 366 6.49 13.36 0.44
CA LEU A 366 7.57 12.63 -0.22
C LEU A 366 8.96 13.00 0.33
N ASP A 367 9.06 13.86 1.35
CA ASP A 367 10.35 14.16 1.97
C ASP A 367 10.83 12.93 2.77
N PRO A 368 11.97 12.29 2.42
CA PRO A 368 12.49 11.15 3.17
C PRO A 368 12.73 11.47 4.65
N ALA A 369 13.15 12.70 4.96
CA ALA A 369 13.39 13.13 6.33
C ALA A 369 12.10 13.16 7.14
N ALA A 370 10.98 13.53 6.51
CA ALA A 370 9.66 13.45 7.14
C ALA A 370 9.37 12.01 7.57
N TRP A 371 9.79 10.99 6.82
CA TRP A 371 9.69 9.55 7.13
C TRP A 371 10.75 9.02 8.10
N GLY A 372 11.73 9.84 8.50
CA GLY A 372 12.87 9.41 9.32
C GLY A 372 13.88 8.58 8.55
N LEU A 373 13.95 8.75 7.22
CA LEU A 373 14.85 8.07 6.29
C LEU A 373 15.93 9.01 5.76
N VAL A 374 17.07 8.42 5.43
CA VAL A 374 18.13 9.04 4.64
C VAL A 374 18.21 8.27 3.32
N VAL A 375 18.24 9.00 2.20
CA VAL A 375 18.30 8.40 0.86
C VAL A 375 19.71 8.40 0.29
N LYS A 376 19.93 7.58 -0.74
CA LYS A 376 21.16 7.54 -1.53
C LYS A 376 20.98 8.02 -2.97
#